data_AF-A0A351A0B5-F1
#
_entry.id   AF-A0A351A0B5-F1
#
_cell.length_a   1.000
_cell.length_b   1.000
_cell.length_c   1.000
_cell.angle_alpha   90.00
_cell.angle_beta   90.00
_cell.angle_gamma   90.00
#
_symmetry.space_group_name_H-M   'P 1'
#
loop_
_entity.id
_entity.type
_entity.pdbx_description
1 polymer ?
#
loop_
_entity_poly.entity_id
_entity_poly.type
_entity_poly.pdbx_seq_one_letter_code
_entity_poly.pdbx_strand_id
1 'polypeptide(L)' 'FYDQAFAQLPASDRKAQRPGLVMAAIYRTLLREIAADGFMVLDRRTSLTPLRKVWLAGTTWFKG' A
#
# COMPACT_ATOMS: atom_id res chain seq x y z
N PHE A 1 -10.42 6.97 2.00
CA PHE A 1 -9.61 8.13 1.60
C PHE A 1 -8.86 7.92 0.28
N TYR A 2 -7.83 7.07 0.17
CA TYR A 2 -7.12 6.88 -1.11
C TYR A 2 -8.03 6.44 -2.27
N ASP A 3 -8.90 5.45 -2.05
CA ASP A 3 -9.80 4.94 -3.11
C ASP A 3 -10.80 6.00 -3.60
N GLN A 4 -11.24 6.90 -2.70
CA GLN A 4 -12.13 8.02 -3.02
C GLN A 4 -11.39 9.14 -3.77
N ALA A 5 -10.13 9.40 -3.43
CA ALA A 5 -9.29 10.36 -4.16
C ALA A 5 -9.01 9.87 -5.59
N PHE A 6 -8.73 8.57 -5.78
CA PHE A 6 -8.55 7.98 -7.10
C PHE A 6 -9.82 8.02 -7.96
N ALA A 7 -10.99 7.90 -7.35
CA ALA A 7 -12.27 7.98 -8.06
C ALA A 7 -12.55 9.37 -8.67
N GLN A 8 -11.93 10.43 -8.14
CA GLN A 8 -12.10 11.81 -8.62
C GLN A 8 -11.13 12.19 -9.75
N LEU A 9 -10.18 11.32 -10.11
CA LEU A 9 -9.18 11.65 -11.13
C LEU A 9 -9.69 11.41 -12.57
N PRO A 10 -9.37 12.33 -13.51
CA PRO A 10 -9.60 12.14 -14.94
C PRO A 10 -8.96 10.83 -15.43
N ALA A 11 -9.59 10.17 -16.40
CA ALA A 11 -9.16 8.85 -16.88
C ALA A 11 -7.71 8.83 -17.43
N SER A 12 -7.21 9.96 -17.92
CA SER A 12 -5.82 10.15 -18.39
C SER A 12 -4.79 9.97 -17.26
N ASP A 13 -5.12 10.41 -16.05
CA ASP A 13 -4.17 10.47 -14.93
C ASP A 13 -4.21 9.21 -14.07
N ARG A 14 -5.23 8.35 -14.26
CA ARG A 14 -5.37 7.08 -13.53
C ARG A 14 -4.15 6.16 -13.68
N LYS A 15 -3.48 6.18 -14.83
CA LYS A 15 -2.24 5.41 -15.05
C LYS A 15 -1.06 5.94 -14.24
N ALA A 16 -0.91 7.28 -14.17
CA ALA A 16 0.12 7.94 -13.37
C ALA A 16 -0.12 7.80 -11.85
N GLN A 17 -1.32 7.38 -11.48
CA GLN A 17 -1.82 7.25 -10.11
C GLN A 17 -1.72 5.82 -9.55
N ARG A 18 -1.44 4.83 -10.40
CA ARG A 18 -1.11 3.45 -9.99
C ARG A 18 0.01 3.34 -8.95
N PRO A 19 1.10 4.15 -8.99
CA PRO A 19 2.08 4.19 -7.92
C PRO A 19 1.46 4.51 -6.55
N GLY A 20 0.48 5.41 -6.49
CA GLY A 20 -0.20 5.75 -5.25
C GLY A 20 -1.09 4.61 -4.73
N LEU A 21 -1.72 3.82 -5.61
CA LEU A 21 -2.43 2.59 -5.22
C LEU A 21 -1.47 1.55 -4.64
N VAL A 22 -0.32 1.34 -5.29
CA VAL A 22 0.75 0.47 -4.78
C VAL A 22 1.23 0.93 -3.40
N MET A 23 1.49 2.23 -3.22
CA MET A 23 1.87 2.78 -1.92
C MET A 23 0.79 2.54 -0.86
N ALA A 24 -0.49 2.77 -1.20
CA ALA A 24 -1.60 2.52 -0.29
C ALA A 24 -1.68 1.03 0.13
N ALA A 25 -1.46 0.10 -0.79
CA ALA A 25 -1.43 -1.33 -0.49
C ALA A 25 -0.27 -1.72 0.45
N ILE A 26 0.92 -1.15 0.23
CA ILE A 26 2.09 -1.35 1.09
C ILE A 26 1.82 -0.80 2.49
N TYR A 27 1.34 0.44 2.62
CA TYR A 27 1.03 1.05 3.92
C TYR A 27 -0.06 0.30 4.68
N ARG A 28 -1.18 -0.06 4.01
CA ARG A 28 -2.25 -0.84 4.64
C ARG A 28 -1.75 -2.20 5.12
N THR A 29 -0.79 -2.81 4.44
CA THR A 29 -0.23 -4.10 4.87
C THR A 29 0.71 -3.92 6.05
N LEU A 30 1.57 -2.89 6.03
CA LEU A 30 2.42 -2.56 7.17
C LEU A 30 1.61 -2.25 8.44
N LEU A 31 0.55 -1.46 8.33
CA LEU A 31 -0.33 -1.15 9.47
C LEU A 31 -1.02 -2.40 10.04
N ARG A 32 -1.40 -3.35 9.18
CA ARG A 32 -1.95 -4.64 9.62
C ARG A 32 -0.92 -5.48 10.36
N GLU A 33 0.33 -5.50 9.90
CA GLU A 33 1.42 -6.18 10.61
C GLU A 33 1.69 -5.52 11.96
N ILE A 34 1.75 -4.19 12.03
CA ILE A 34 1.90 -3.46 13.28
C ILE A 34 0.78 -3.80 14.27
N ALA A 35 -0.46 -3.84 13.80
CA ALA A 35 -1.61 -4.20 14.64
C ALA A 35 -1.55 -5.65 15.13
N ALA A 36 -1.16 -6.59 14.25
CA ALA A 36 -0.97 -7.99 14.61
C ALA A 36 0.20 -8.20 15.59
N ASP A 37 1.20 -7.32 15.54
CA ASP A 37 2.38 -7.32 16.40
C ASP A 37 2.16 -6.57 17.73
N GLY A 38 0.91 -6.16 18.03
CA GLY A 38 0.56 -5.49 19.28
C GLY A 38 1.07 -4.04 19.39
N PHE A 39 1.30 -3.36 18.27
CA PHE A 39 1.74 -1.96 18.22
C PHE A 39 3.10 -1.67 18.90
N MET A 40 4.01 -2.66 18.94
CA MET A 40 5.35 -2.53 19.56
C MET A 40 6.34 -1.69 18.74
N VAL A 41 5.88 -0.62 18.09
CA VAL A 41 6.66 0.22 17.15
C VAL A 41 7.76 1.04 17.83
N LEU A 42 7.67 1.23 19.16
CA LEU A 42 8.70 1.90 19.96
C LEU A 42 9.79 0.94 20.44
N ASP A 43 9.47 -0.36 20.55
CA ASP A 43 10.41 -1.39 20.99
C ASP A 43 11.16 -2.04 19.81
N ARG A 44 10.48 -2.25 18.68
CA ARG A 44 11.04 -2.92 17.51
C ARG A 44 10.52 -2.38 16.19
N ARG A 45 11.31 -2.56 15.14
CA ARG A 45 10.95 -2.16 13.79
C ARG A 45 10.12 -3.24 13.09
N THR A 46 8.85 -2.97 12.87
CA THR A 46 8.03 -3.75 11.92
C THR A 46 8.37 -3.33 10.49
N SER A 47 8.71 -4.28 9.63
CA SER A 47 8.97 -3.98 8.21
C SER A 47 8.56 -5.13 7.30
N LEU A 48 7.98 -4.76 6.17
CA LEU A 48 7.69 -5.69 5.09
C LEU A 48 8.99 -6.11 4.41
N THR A 49 9.18 -7.41 4.21
CA THR A 49 10.32 -7.93 3.44
C THR A 49 10.30 -7.37 2.01
N PRO A 50 11.47 -7.20 1.36
CA PRO A 50 11.54 -6.67 0.00
C PRO A 50 10.66 -7.45 -0.99
N LEU A 51 10.66 -8.78 -0.89
CA LEU A 51 9.83 -9.66 -1.72
C LEU A 51 8.32 -9.40 -1.52
N ARG A 52 7.88 -9.20 -0.28
CA ARG A 52 6.47 -8.91 0.02
C ARG A 52 6.03 -7.57 -0.56
N LYS A 53 6.92 -6.56 -0.56
CA LYS A 53 6.66 -5.27 -1.21
C LYS A 53 6.52 -5.40 -2.73
N VAL A 54 7.41 -6.17 -3.37
CA VAL A 54 7.33 -6.42 -4.83
C VAL A 54 6.05 -7.17 -5.19
N TRP A 55 5.66 -8.16 -4.40
CA TRP A 55 4.40 -8.89 -4.59
C TRP A 55 3.17 -7.98 -4.42
N LEU A 56 3.14 -7.12 -3.38
CA LEU A 56 2.08 -6.13 -3.19
C LEU A 56 2.00 -5.13 -4.36
N ALA A 57 3.15 -4.67 -4.84
CA ALA A 57 3.22 -3.77 -5.99
C ALA A 57 2.65 -4.41 -7.25
N GLY A 58 3.11 -5.63 -7.60
CA GLY A 58 2.63 -6.37 -8.76
C GLY A 58 1.13 -6.67 -8.67
N THR A 59 0.66 -7.22 -7.55
CA THR A 59 -0.76 -7.56 -7.37
C THR A 59 -1.69 -6.35 -7.42
N THR A 60 -1.25 -5.19 -6.90
CA THR A 60 -2.03 -3.95 -6.97
C THR A 60 -2.02 -3.36 -8.38
N TRP A 61 -0.90 -3.47 -9.11
CA TRP A 61 -0.79 -3.01 -10.50
C TRP A 61 -1.67 -3.80 -11.47
N PHE A 62 -1.86 -5.10 -11.24
CA PHE A 62 -2.77 -5.93 -12.05
C PHE A 62 -4.24 -5.78 -11.65
N LYS A 63 -4.55 -5.36 -10.42
CA LYS A 63 -5.93 -5.17 -9.93
C LYS A 63 -6.50 -3.76 -10.14
N GLY A 64 -5.64 -2.75 -10.37
CA GLY A 64 -6.02 -1.33 -10.55
C GLY A 64 -5.91 -0.80 -11.98
#